data_AF-A0A6C0B8A2-F1
#
_entry.id   AF-A0A6C0B8A2-F1
#
_cell.length_a   1.000
_cell.length_b   1.000
_cell.length_c   1.000
_cell.angle_alpha   90.00
_cell.angle_beta   90.00
_cell.angle_gamma   90.00
#
_symmetry.space_group_name_H-M   'P 1'
#
loop_
_entity.id
_entity.type
_entity.pdbx_description
1 polymer ?
#
loop_
_entity_poly.entity_id
_entity_poly.type
_entity_poly.pdbx_seq_one_letter_code
_entity_poly.pdbx_strand_id
1 'polypeptide(L)'
;MNINFDSSDTLELAEHKSEVSSTESQNGWSDDIEALLKDMEYNSGILSQIHKSNYLALHEYIKYFKLPIIILSSVNSIFSVGLSAYLSQGLVSSINCLISLICGIISSIELYLGLQKKIENELLSYRDYYLLSVKINNCLKLKREHRSEPNGQLFLTEITNEYTGLFESSEIHSQNFRDRLISIDITKTKNKLLLSP
;
A
#
# COMPACT_ATOMS: atom_id res chain seq x y z
N MET A 1 69.20 -31.12 -12.11
CA MET A 1 69.15 -30.08 -11.06
C MET A 1 67.68 -29.72 -10.90
N ASN A 2 67.02 -30.33 -9.91
CA ASN A 2 65.61 -30.12 -9.61
C ASN A 2 65.46 -28.71 -9.02
N ILE A 3 64.64 -27.89 -9.66
CA ILE A 3 64.24 -26.59 -9.12
C ILE A 3 62.78 -26.76 -8.71
N ASN A 4 62.56 -26.77 -7.40
CA ASN A 4 61.24 -26.89 -6.78
C ASN A 4 60.36 -25.73 -7.26
N PHE A 5 59.21 -26.06 -7.83
CA PHE A 5 58.12 -25.12 -8.10
C PHE A 5 57.45 -24.86 -6.75
N ASP A 6 57.70 -23.69 -6.19
CA ASP A 6 57.22 -23.26 -4.88
C ASP A 6 55.70 -23.04 -4.95
N SER A 7 54.95 -23.77 -4.14
CA SER A 7 53.47 -23.70 -4.05
C SER A 7 52.97 -22.42 -3.34
N SER A 8 53.84 -21.44 -3.12
CA SER A 8 53.56 -20.16 -2.45
C SER A 8 53.05 -19.08 -3.43
N ASP A 9 53.57 -19.02 -4.67
CA ASP A 9 53.22 -17.98 -5.65
C ASP A 9 51.77 -18.10 -6.19
N THR A 10 51.18 -19.30 -6.16
CA THR A 10 49.78 -19.50 -6.55
C THR A 10 48.77 -19.10 -5.48
N LEU A 11 49.22 -18.85 -4.24
CA LEU A 11 48.38 -18.37 -3.14
C LEU A 11 48.30 -16.84 -3.12
N GLU A 12 49.39 -16.12 -3.41
CA GLU A 12 49.38 -14.65 -3.47
C GLU A 12 48.53 -14.10 -4.63
N LEU A 13 48.46 -14.81 -5.77
CA LEU A 13 47.60 -14.42 -6.89
C LEU A 13 46.10 -14.71 -6.64
N ALA A 14 45.76 -15.53 -5.64
CA ALA A 14 44.38 -15.82 -5.24
C ALA A 14 43.88 -14.86 -4.15
N GLU A 15 44.76 -14.38 -3.27
CA GLU A 15 44.42 -13.32 -2.29
C GLU A 15 44.16 -11.99 -2.98
N HIS A 16 44.96 -11.61 -3.99
CA HIS A 16 44.76 -10.32 -4.65
C HIS A 16 43.51 -10.26 -5.56
N LYS A 17 42.97 -11.41 -5.99
CA LYS A 17 41.69 -11.47 -6.74
C LYS A 17 40.46 -11.46 -5.82
N SER A 18 40.66 -11.70 -4.52
CA SER A 18 39.61 -11.61 -3.50
C SER A 18 39.49 -10.20 -2.91
N GLU A 19 40.51 -9.35 -3.08
CA GLU A 19 40.54 -7.95 -2.59
C GLU A 19 39.82 -6.93 -3.49
N VAL A 20 39.28 -7.32 -4.64
CA VAL A 20 38.62 -6.38 -5.58
C VAL A 20 37.10 -6.33 -5.44
N SER A 21 36.50 -7.03 -4.45
CA SER A 21 35.03 -7.02 -4.24
C SER A 21 34.56 -6.24 -3.02
N SER A 22 35.44 -5.59 -2.28
CA SER A 22 35.09 -4.71 -1.17
C SER A 22 35.61 -3.31 -1.44
N THR A 23 35.00 -2.63 -2.41
CA THR A 23 35.05 -1.16 -2.42
C THR A 23 34.14 -0.70 -1.29
N GLU A 24 34.61 -0.77 -0.05
CA GLU A 24 34.01 -0.07 1.07
C GLU A 24 34.10 1.43 0.76
N SER A 25 33.03 1.93 0.17
CA SER A 25 32.79 3.34 -0.04
C SER A 25 32.75 4.01 1.33
N GLN A 26 33.71 4.91 1.55
CA GLN A 26 33.96 5.72 2.75
C GLN A 26 32.75 6.52 3.32
N ASN A 27 31.54 6.38 2.76
CA ASN A 27 30.28 6.98 3.25
C ASN A 27 29.17 5.95 3.55
N GLY A 28 29.48 4.66 3.71
CA GLY A 28 28.48 3.63 4.07
C GLY A 28 27.39 3.39 2.99
N TRP A 29 27.63 3.84 1.75
CA TRP A 29 26.74 3.67 0.61
C TRP A 29 27.29 2.60 -0.35
N SER A 30 26.84 1.35 -0.20
CA SER A 30 27.15 0.24 -1.12
C SER A 30 26.16 0.21 -2.29
N ASP A 31 26.58 -0.35 -3.43
CA ASP A 31 25.72 -0.64 -4.58
C ASP A 31 24.55 -1.55 -4.17
N ASP A 32 24.77 -2.45 -3.20
CA ASP A 32 23.74 -3.35 -2.67
C ASP A 32 22.62 -2.60 -1.94
N ILE A 33 22.99 -1.55 -1.19
CA ILE A 33 22.03 -0.69 -0.47
C ILE A 33 21.18 0.09 -1.48
N GLU A 34 21.80 0.60 -2.54
CA GLU A 34 21.09 1.32 -3.59
C GLU A 34 20.17 0.40 -4.39
N ALA A 35 20.59 -0.84 -4.66
CA ALA A 35 19.75 -1.86 -5.30
C ALA A 35 18.52 -2.20 -4.45
N LEU A 36 18.71 -2.47 -3.16
CA LEU A 36 17.61 -2.77 -2.23
C LEU A 36 16.63 -1.60 -2.10
N LEU A 37 17.14 -0.37 -1.97
CA LEU A 37 16.31 0.84 -1.93
C LEU A 37 15.50 1.00 -3.23
N LYS A 38 16.09 0.69 -4.39
CA LYS A 38 15.40 0.76 -5.68
C LYS A 38 14.30 -0.29 -5.82
N ASP A 39 14.49 -1.47 -5.24
CA ASP A 39 13.44 -2.49 -5.19
C ASP A 39 12.30 -2.10 -4.24
N MET A 40 12.62 -1.50 -3.08
CA MET A 40 11.63 -0.93 -2.16
C MET A 40 10.85 0.22 -2.83
N GLU A 41 11.53 1.14 -3.51
CA GLU A 41 10.94 2.28 -4.23
C GLU A 41 9.89 1.83 -5.24
N TYR A 42 10.21 0.80 -6.02
CA TYR A 42 9.28 0.23 -6.98
C TYR A 42 8.11 -0.49 -6.30
N ASN A 43 8.38 -1.23 -5.22
CA ASN A 43 7.31 -1.94 -4.51
C ASN A 43 6.31 -0.96 -3.90
N SER A 44 6.80 0.08 -3.20
CA SER A 44 5.99 1.18 -2.69
C SER A 44 5.24 1.90 -3.81
N GLY A 45 5.89 2.09 -4.97
CA GLY A 45 5.25 2.65 -6.16
C GLY A 45 4.07 1.83 -6.65
N ILE A 46 4.20 0.50 -6.75
CA ILE A 46 3.10 -0.39 -7.13
C ILE A 46 1.99 -0.40 -6.08
N LEU A 47 2.34 -0.56 -4.80
CA LEU A 47 1.40 -0.57 -3.68
C LEU A 47 0.55 0.70 -3.70
N SER A 48 1.16 1.87 -3.95
CA SER A 48 0.42 3.13 -4.09
C SER A 48 -0.63 3.06 -5.22
N GLN A 49 -0.32 2.49 -6.37
CA GLN A 49 -1.29 2.38 -7.47
C GLN A 49 -2.44 1.42 -7.15
N ILE A 50 -2.16 0.33 -6.43
CA ILE A 50 -3.18 -0.61 -5.97
C ILE A 50 -4.15 0.08 -5.00
N HIS A 51 -3.61 0.76 -3.99
CA HIS A 51 -4.40 1.57 -3.06
C HIS A 51 -5.24 2.62 -3.78
N LYS A 52 -4.68 3.29 -4.78
CA LYS A 52 -5.42 4.26 -5.61
C LYS A 52 -6.58 3.60 -6.35
N SER A 53 -6.38 2.43 -6.96
CA SER A 53 -7.44 1.70 -7.67
C SER A 53 -8.54 1.27 -6.71
N ASN A 54 -8.18 0.76 -5.53
CA ASN A 54 -9.14 0.30 -4.52
C ASN A 54 -9.92 1.48 -3.92
N TYR A 55 -9.24 2.60 -3.64
CA TYR A 55 -9.87 3.85 -3.24
C TYR A 55 -10.94 4.29 -4.25
N LEU A 56 -10.63 4.27 -5.54
CA LEU A 56 -11.60 4.65 -6.58
C LEU A 56 -12.82 3.72 -6.59
N ALA A 57 -12.60 2.40 -6.51
CA ALA A 57 -13.69 1.42 -6.47
C ALA A 57 -14.58 1.58 -5.21
N LEU A 58 -13.98 1.75 -4.03
CA LEU A 58 -14.72 1.98 -2.79
C LEU A 58 -15.45 3.32 -2.79
N HIS A 59 -14.84 4.35 -3.38
CA HIS A 59 -15.44 5.68 -3.50
C HIS A 59 -16.61 5.70 -4.50
N GLU A 60 -16.65 4.81 -5.48
CA GLU A 60 -17.84 4.60 -6.30
C GLU A 60 -18.93 3.87 -5.51
N TYR A 61 -18.57 2.84 -4.75
CA TYR A 61 -19.51 2.08 -3.93
C TYR A 61 -20.23 2.95 -2.90
N ILE A 62 -19.51 3.83 -2.17
CA ILE A 62 -20.13 4.70 -1.14
C ILE A 62 -21.17 5.67 -1.71
N LYS A 63 -20.99 6.12 -2.96
CA LYS A 63 -21.96 7.02 -3.62
C LYS A 63 -23.31 6.34 -3.77
N TYR A 64 -23.34 5.04 -4.05
CA TYR A 64 -24.58 4.28 -4.16
C TYR A 64 -25.34 4.13 -2.83
N PHE A 65 -24.68 4.26 -1.68
CA PHE A 65 -25.34 4.27 -0.36
C PHE A 65 -25.76 5.67 0.07
N LYS A 66 -24.89 6.67 -0.09
CA LYS A 66 -25.18 8.03 0.38
C LYS A 66 -26.25 8.74 -0.45
N LEU A 67 -26.27 8.55 -1.77
CA LEU A 67 -27.19 9.29 -2.65
C LEU A 67 -28.66 8.95 -2.38
N PRO A 68 -29.07 7.67 -2.23
CA PRO A 68 -30.44 7.33 -1.82
C PRO A 68 -30.80 7.88 -0.45
N ILE A 69 -29.89 7.80 0.54
CA ILE A 69 -30.13 8.35 1.89
C ILE A 69 -30.45 9.85 1.82
N ILE A 70 -29.67 10.62 1.05
CA ILE A 70 -29.87 12.08 0.89
C ILE A 70 -31.23 12.39 0.26
N ILE A 71 -31.61 11.65 -0.79
CA ILE A 71 -32.89 11.83 -1.47
C ILE A 71 -34.05 11.48 -0.53
N LEU A 72 -34.01 10.31 0.12
CA LEU A 72 -35.05 9.87 1.05
C LEU A 72 -35.19 10.86 2.21
N SER A 73 -34.08 11.34 2.76
CA SER A 73 -34.07 12.33 3.85
C SER A 73 -34.69 13.65 3.41
N SER A 74 -34.38 14.13 2.20
CA SER A 74 -34.96 15.36 1.64
C SER A 74 -36.47 15.22 1.41
N VAL A 75 -36.92 14.10 0.84
CA VAL A 75 -38.36 13.80 0.65
C VAL A 75 -39.08 13.71 1.99
N ASN A 76 -38.46 13.08 2.99
CA ASN A 76 -39.00 12.98 4.35
C ASN A 76 -39.27 14.37 4.94
N SER A 77 -38.30 15.29 4.83
CA SER A 77 -38.46 16.68 5.30
C SER A 77 -39.59 17.43 4.57
N ILE A 78 -39.70 17.27 3.24
CA ILE A 78 -40.77 17.90 2.47
C ILE A 78 -42.14 17.32 2.82
N PHE A 79 -42.25 16.01 3.02
CA PHE A 79 -43.51 15.36 3.38
C PHE A 79 -43.95 15.72 4.80
N SER A 80 -43.01 15.83 5.74
CA SER A 80 -43.31 16.26 7.11
C SER A 80 -44.00 17.63 7.16
N VAL A 81 -43.54 18.58 6.33
CA VAL A 81 -44.05 19.96 6.34
C VAL A 81 -45.18 20.17 5.32
N GLY A 82 -44.97 19.77 4.06
CA GLY A 82 -45.88 20.06 2.95
C GLY A 82 -47.14 19.18 2.91
N LEU A 83 -47.05 17.92 3.37
CA LEU A 83 -48.18 17.00 3.32
C LEU A 83 -49.17 17.22 4.48
N SER A 84 -48.71 17.87 5.55
CA SER A 84 -49.52 18.21 6.73
C SER A 84 -50.71 19.14 6.44
N ALA A 85 -50.65 19.92 5.36
CA ALA A 85 -51.72 20.83 4.95
C ALA A 85 -52.83 20.16 4.12
N TYR A 86 -52.57 18.98 3.54
CA TYR A 86 -53.47 18.30 2.60
C TYR A 86 -54.00 16.96 3.11
N LEU A 87 -53.31 16.30 4.05
CA LEU A 87 -53.63 14.97 4.55
C LEU A 87 -53.78 14.95 6.07
N SER A 88 -54.54 13.96 6.57
CA SER A 88 -54.69 13.73 8.01
C SER A 88 -53.34 13.48 8.69
N GLN A 89 -53.11 14.14 9.82
CA GLN A 89 -51.85 14.11 10.58
C GLN A 89 -51.38 12.68 10.92
N GLY A 90 -52.30 11.75 11.12
CA GLY A 90 -51.97 10.34 11.39
C GLY A 90 -51.26 9.65 10.21
N LEU A 91 -51.68 9.93 8.97
CA LEU A 91 -51.04 9.37 7.78
C LEU A 91 -49.68 10.02 7.52
N VAL A 92 -49.57 11.34 7.71
CA VAL A 92 -48.31 12.08 7.55
C VAL A 92 -47.25 11.56 8.53
N SER A 93 -47.63 11.33 9.79
CA SER A 93 -46.74 10.78 10.82
C SER A 93 -46.27 9.36 10.47
N SER A 94 -47.17 8.50 10.01
CA SER A 94 -46.85 7.12 9.63
C SER A 94 -45.85 7.05 8.46
N ILE A 95 -46.07 7.86 7.41
CA ILE A 95 -45.18 7.91 6.22
C ILE A 95 -43.80 8.44 6.61
N ASN A 96 -43.75 9.53 7.38
CA ASN A 96 -42.49 10.12 7.82
C ASN A 96 -41.70 9.16 8.73
N CYS A 97 -42.39 8.43 9.61
CA CYS A 97 -41.79 7.38 10.43
C CYS A 97 -41.17 6.27 9.57
N LEU A 98 -41.91 5.77 8.57
CA LEU A 98 -41.44 4.69 7.70
C LEU A 98 -40.21 5.09 6.87
N ILE A 99 -40.21 6.28 6.27
CA ILE A 99 -39.08 6.79 5.49
C ILE A 99 -37.87 7.01 6.40
N SER A 100 -38.08 7.57 7.60
CA SER A 100 -37.03 7.75 8.60
C SER A 100 -36.41 6.42 9.05
N LEU A 101 -37.23 5.39 9.22
CA LEU A 101 -36.77 4.04 9.57
C LEU A 101 -35.89 3.44 8.47
N ILE A 102 -36.32 3.51 7.20
CA ILE A 102 -35.54 3.02 6.06
C ILE A 102 -34.20 3.76 5.96
N CYS A 103 -34.21 5.09 6.08
CA CYS A 103 -33.01 5.92 6.09
C CYS A 103 -32.04 5.51 7.22
N GLY A 104 -32.56 5.26 8.42
CA GLY A 104 -31.77 4.80 9.57
C GLY A 104 -31.15 3.42 9.37
N ILE A 105 -31.88 2.49 8.76
CA ILE A 105 -31.37 1.14 8.45
C ILE A 105 -30.22 1.22 7.45
N ILE A 106 -30.38 1.96 6.34
CA ILE A 106 -29.32 2.09 5.33
C ILE A 106 -28.07 2.74 5.93
N SER A 107 -28.25 3.80 6.72
CA SER A 107 -27.14 4.48 7.42
C SER A 107 -26.43 3.55 8.42
N SER A 108 -27.18 2.71 9.14
CA SER A 108 -26.61 1.73 10.07
C SER A 108 -25.79 0.66 9.34
N ILE A 109 -26.22 0.22 8.15
CA ILE A 109 -25.46 -0.72 7.31
C ILE A 109 -24.17 -0.07 6.79
N GLU A 110 -24.24 1.18 6.34
CA GLU A 110 -23.06 1.95 5.90
C GLU A 110 -22.00 2.04 7.01
N LEU A 111 -22.45 2.34 8.24
CA LEU A 111 -21.59 2.41 9.42
C LEU A 111 -21.02 1.03 9.80
N TYR A 112 -21.85 -0.01 9.77
CA TYR A 112 -21.44 -1.39 10.07
C TYR A 112 -20.32 -1.88 9.13
N LEU A 113 -20.42 -1.57 7.83
CA LEU A 113 -19.39 -1.89 6.85
C LEU A 113 -18.11 -1.04 7.01
N GLY A 114 -18.18 0.05 7.79
CA GLY A 114 -17.07 0.95 8.03
C GLY A 114 -16.57 1.63 6.75
N LEU A 115 -17.43 1.79 5.75
CA LEU A 115 -17.03 2.13 4.38
C LEU A 115 -16.29 3.48 4.29
N GLN A 116 -16.74 4.47 5.07
CA GLN A 116 -16.09 5.77 5.19
C GLN A 116 -14.64 5.63 5.71
N LYS A 117 -14.45 4.86 6.78
CA LYS A 117 -13.13 4.63 7.40
C LYS A 117 -12.19 3.90 6.44
N LYS A 118 -12.69 2.91 5.71
CA LYS A 118 -11.91 2.17 4.71
C LYS A 118 -11.42 3.09 3.58
N ILE A 119 -12.28 3.95 3.06
CA ILE A 119 -11.91 4.91 2.00
C ILE A 119 -10.83 5.87 2.49
N GLU A 120 -10.97 6.39 3.71
CA GLU A 120 -9.97 7.27 4.31
C GLU A 120 -8.63 6.55 4.52
N ASN A 121 -8.66 5.31 5.01
CA ASN A 121 -7.47 4.50 5.24
C ASN A 121 -6.73 4.17 3.93
N GLU A 122 -7.46 3.80 2.87
CA GLU A 122 -6.89 3.56 1.54
C GLU A 122 -6.25 4.82 0.95
N LEU A 123 -6.86 5.99 1.16
CA LEU A 123 -6.32 7.26 0.69
C LEU A 123 -5.05 7.67 1.43
N LEU A 124 -5.01 7.47 2.75
CA LEU A 124 -3.83 7.72 3.57
C LEU A 124 -2.69 6.79 3.14
N SER A 125 -2.95 5.48 3.08
CA SER A 125 -1.97 4.49 2.63
C SER A 125 -1.42 4.81 1.24
N TYR A 126 -2.28 5.18 0.28
CA TYR A 126 -1.84 5.63 -1.05
C TYR A 126 -0.82 6.76 -0.98
N ARG A 127 -1.11 7.81 -0.19
CA ARG A 127 -0.26 8.98 -0.08
C ARG A 127 1.07 8.63 0.57
N ASP A 128 1.04 7.86 1.64
CA ASP A 128 2.23 7.53 2.41
C ASP A 128 3.18 6.63 1.61
N TYR A 129 2.66 5.61 0.92
CA TYR A 129 3.48 4.79 0.00
C TYR A 129 4.04 5.59 -1.17
N TYR A 130 3.26 6.53 -1.72
CA TYR A 130 3.74 7.40 -2.79
C TYR A 130 4.84 8.35 -2.30
N LEU A 131 4.68 8.95 -1.12
CA LEU A 131 5.69 9.82 -0.50
C LEU A 131 6.97 9.04 -0.19
N LEU A 132 6.86 7.82 0.33
CA LEU A 132 8.00 6.94 0.58
C LEU A 132 8.77 6.65 -0.72
N SER A 133 8.07 6.27 -1.80
CA SER A 133 8.67 6.05 -3.12
C SER A 133 9.38 7.30 -3.64
N VAL A 134 8.76 8.48 -3.52
CA VAL A 134 9.37 9.77 -3.91
C VAL A 134 10.60 10.10 -3.07
N LYS A 135 10.56 9.87 -1.75
CA LYS A 135 11.68 10.09 -0.82
C LYS A 135 12.89 9.26 -1.22
N ILE A 136 12.69 7.96 -1.49
CA ILE A 136 13.76 7.07 -1.95
C ILE A 136 14.29 7.51 -3.32
N ASN A 137 13.40 7.77 -4.27
CA ASN A 137 13.77 8.18 -5.62
C ASN A 137 14.57 9.50 -5.63
N ASN A 138 14.18 10.48 -4.82
CA ASN A 138 14.91 11.74 -4.67
C ASN A 138 16.31 11.50 -4.11
N CYS A 139 16.45 10.63 -3.11
CA CYS A 139 17.75 10.26 -2.55
C CYS A 139 18.65 9.55 -3.60
N LEU A 140 18.10 8.57 -4.32
CA LEU A 140 18.84 7.78 -5.32
C LEU A 140 19.22 8.59 -6.57
N LYS A 141 18.42 9.59 -6.97
CA LYS A 141 18.72 10.48 -8.11
C LYS A 141 19.89 11.42 -7.83
N LEU A 142 20.15 11.77 -6.57
CA LEU A 142 21.31 12.57 -6.20
C LEU A 142 22.56 11.69 -6.17
N LYS A 143 23.67 12.23 -6.68
CA LYS A 143 24.99 11.61 -6.54
C LYS A 143 25.35 11.48 -5.05
N ARG A 144 26.11 10.44 -4.70
CA ARG A 144 26.49 10.09 -3.31
C ARG A 144 27.09 11.27 -2.51
N GLU A 145 27.81 12.14 -3.21
CA GLU A 145 28.46 13.35 -2.68
C GLU A 145 27.51 14.49 -2.28
N HIS A 146 26.28 14.52 -2.81
CA HIS A 146 25.30 15.57 -2.57
C HIS A 146 24.10 15.12 -1.72
N ARG A 147 24.11 13.88 -1.21
CA ARG A 147 23.03 13.37 -0.38
C ARG A 147 23.10 13.99 1.01
N SER A 148 21.94 14.33 1.58
CA SER A 148 21.84 14.87 2.94
C SER A 148 22.27 13.87 4.01
N GLU A 149 22.14 12.57 3.73
CA GLU A 149 22.49 11.51 4.66
C GLU A 149 23.89 10.93 4.40
N PRO A 150 24.84 11.11 5.34
CA PRO A 150 26.22 10.67 5.18
C PRO A 150 26.39 9.14 5.33
N ASN A 151 25.38 8.41 5.83
CA ASN A 151 25.43 6.97 6.03
C ASN A 151 24.23 6.27 5.37
N GLY A 152 24.48 5.50 4.31
CA GLY A 152 23.45 4.76 3.58
C GLY A 152 22.73 3.69 4.40
N GLN A 153 23.38 3.09 5.41
CA GLN A 153 22.75 2.06 6.25
C GLN A 153 21.69 2.64 7.20
N LEU A 154 21.93 3.84 7.74
CA LEU A 154 20.96 4.52 8.58
C LEU A 154 19.72 4.90 7.79
N PHE A 155 19.91 5.44 6.58
CA PHE A 155 18.81 5.75 5.66
C PHE A 155 18.02 4.49 5.27
N LEU A 156 18.71 3.38 4.96
CA LEU A 156 18.05 2.10 4.67
C LEU A 156 17.20 1.62 5.85
N THR A 157 17.72 1.72 7.07
CA THR A 157 17.00 1.32 8.28
C THR A 157 15.76 2.19 8.50
N GLU A 158 15.88 3.50 8.29
CA GLU A 158 14.75 4.44 8.36
C GLU A 158 13.66 4.07 7.35
N ILE A 159 14.03 3.90 6.08
CA ILE A 159 13.11 3.53 4.99
C ILE A 159 12.46 2.17 5.25
N THR A 160 13.21 1.20 5.76
CA THR A 160 12.69 -0.14 6.07
C THR A 160 11.69 -0.10 7.22
N ASN A 161 11.97 0.70 8.26
CA ASN A 161 11.04 0.89 9.38
C ASN A 161 9.77 1.62 8.93
N GLU A 162 9.91 2.68 8.12
CA GLU A 162 8.78 3.41 7.54
C GLU A 162 7.94 2.48 6.66
N TYR A 163 8.58 1.72 5.76
CA TYR A 163 7.91 0.73 4.91
C TYR A 163 7.17 -0.34 5.71
N THR A 164 7.79 -0.88 6.77
CA THR A 164 7.18 -1.90 7.63
C THR A 164 5.99 -1.33 8.39
N GLY A 165 6.09 -0.11 8.93
CA GLY A 165 4.96 0.55 9.60
C GLY A 165 3.80 0.84 8.67
N LEU A 166 4.08 1.25 7.43
CA LEU A 166 3.05 1.41 6.39
C LEU A 166 2.38 0.08 6.03
N PHE A 167 3.17 -1.00 5.96
CA PHE A 167 2.64 -2.33 5.72
C PHE A 167 1.73 -2.82 6.86
N GLU A 168 2.14 -2.62 8.11
CA GLU A 168 1.35 -2.98 9.30
C GLU A 168 0.02 -2.20 9.42
N SER A 169 0.02 -0.94 8.99
CA SER A 169 -1.16 -0.07 9.02
C SER A 169 -2.09 -0.24 7.80
N SER A 170 -1.57 -0.81 6.71
CA SER A 170 -2.35 -1.02 5.49
C SER A 170 -3.34 -2.19 5.61
N GLU A 171 -4.50 -2.08 4.95
CA GLU A 171 -5.46 -3.18 4.84
C GLU A 171 -4.97 -4.23 3.84
N ILE A 172 -5.42 -5.49 3.99
CA ILE A 172 -5.05 -6.58 3.07
C ILE A 172 -5.81 -6.41 1.75
N HIS A 173 -5.09 -6.31 0.64
CA HIS A 173 -5.69 -6.32 -0.70
C HIS A 173 -5.64 -7.69 -1.36
N SER A 174 -6.70 -8.02 -2.10
CA SER A 174 -6.77 -9.25 -2.88
C SER A 174 -5.93 -9.22 -4.17
N GLN A 175 -5.29 -8.09 -4.50
CA GLN A 175 -4.53 -7.93 -5.73
C GLN A 175 -3.12 -8.51 -5.56
N ASN A 176 -2.81 -9.56 -6.34
CA ASN A 176 -1.45 -10.08 -6.44
C ASN A 176 -0.60 -9.10 -7.26
N PHE A 177 0.44 -8.55 -6.65
CA PHE A 177 1.44 -7.78 -7.37
C PHE A 177 2.77 -8.51 -7.44
N ARG A 178 3.56 -8.17 -8.46
CA ARG A 178 4.92 -8.69 -8.62
C ARG A 178 5.83 -7.97 -7.64
N ASP A 179 5.93 -8.54 -6.45
CA ASP A 179 6.89 -8.12 -5.45
C ASP A 179 8.32 -8.45 -5.95
N ARG A 180 9.23 -7.46 -5.86
CA ARG A 180 10.66 -7.61 -6.19
C ARG A 180 11.52 -7.87 -4.96
N LEU A 181 11.02 -7.54 -3.77
CA LEU A 181 11.65 -7.84 -2.49
C LEU A 181 11.43 -9.31 -2.11
N ILE A 182 10.27 -9.86 -2.45
CA ILE A 182 9.91 -11.24 -2.14
C ILE A 182 9.47 -11.95 -3.43
N SER A 183 10.26 -12.91 -3.90
CA SER A 183 9.83 -13.80 -4.99
C SER A 183 8.83 -14.83 -4.46
N ILE A 184 7.56 -14.42 -4.32
CA ILE A 184 6.47 -15.33 -3.95
C ILE A 184 6.10 -16.12 -5.21
N ASP A 185 6.54 -17.37 -5.29
CA ASP A 185 6.22 -18.26 -6.41
C ASP A 185 4.77 -18.78 -6.30
N ILE A 186 3.81 -17.93 -6.69
CA ILE A 186 2.36 -18.17 -6.65
C ILE A 186 1.94 -19.39 -7.52
N THR A 187 2.86 -19.91 -8.33
CA THR A 187 2.62 -21.00 -9.30
C THR A 187 2.53 -22.39 -8.67
N LYS A 188 2.93 -22.57 -7.40
CA LYS A 188 2.93 -23.89 -6.71
C LYS A 188 1.58 -24.32 -6.12
N THR A 189 0.55 -23.47 -6.13
CA THR A 189 -0.78 -23.81 -5.57
C THR A 189 -1.75 -24.39 -6.60
N LYS A 190 -1.27 -25.06 -7.65
CA LYS A 190 -2.11 -26.04 -8.36
C LYS A 190 -2.01 -27.36 -7.59
N ASN A 191 -2.89 -27.52 -6.61
CA ASN A 191 -3.07 -28.76 -5.85
C ASN A 191 -3.05 -29.97 -6.79
N LYS A 192 -2.03 -30.81 -6.64
CA LYS A 192 -1.87 -32.08 -7.38
C LYS A 192 -2.94 -33.13 -7.00
N LEU A 193 -3.89 -32.77 -6.14
CA LEU A 193 -4.96 -33.64 -5.62
C LEU A 193 -6.26 -33.60 -6.44
N LEU A 194 -6.35 -32.77 -7.49
CA LEU A 194 -7.50 -32.76 -8.42
C LEU A 194 -7.18 -33.43 -9.78
N LEU A 195 -6.07 -34.15 -9.86
CA LEU A 195 -5.69 -34.92 -11.04
C LEU A 195 -5.35 -36.36 -10.61
N SER A 196 -6.37 -37.09 -10.15
CA SER A 196 -6.40 -38.55 -10.29
C SER A 196 -7.45 -38.90 -11.36
N PRO A 197 -7.14 -39.84 -12.27
CA PRO A 197 -7.97 -40.19 -13.42
C PRO A 197 -9.32 -40.82 -13.04
#